data_AF-A0A960EFD2-F1
#
_entry.id   AF-A0A960EFD2-F1
#
_cell.length_a   1.000
_cell.length_b   1.000
_cell.length_c   1.000
_cell.angle_alpha   90.00
_cell.angle_beta   90.00
_cell.angle_gamma   90.00
#
_symmetry.space_group_name_H-M   'P 1'
#
loop_
_entity.id
_entity.type
_entity.pdbx_description
1 polymer ?
#
loop_
_entity_poly.entity_id
_entity_poly.type
_entity_poly.pdbx_seq_one_letter_code
_entity_poly.pdbx_strand_id
1 'polypeptide(L)'
;MTDRAQRPFWIHQFVEYVIGLALIVFGFQDTHPTVPAVVGIVVMLNAAVVRGPFGAFRLVGRKLHRWVDLVVMAFLVFAAVQPWVEMSSLGRLALIGIVIPLAFSWWYTDWTDRAERK
;
A
#
# COMPACT_ATOMS: atom_id res chain seq x y z
N MET A 1 -6.62 9.55 26.49
CA MET A 1 -5.96 9.36 25.18
C MET A 1 -5.13 8.11 25.30
N THR A 2 -5.45 7.04 24.57
CA THR A 2 -4.62 5.84 24.57
C THR A 2 -3.29 6.20 23.90
N ASP A 3 -2.20 6.19 24.64
CA ASP A 3 -0.85 6.33 24.09
C ASP A 3 -0.58 5.16 23.17
N ARG A 4 -0.95 5.31 21.89
CA ARG A 4 -0.62 4.33 20.86
C ARG A 4 0.85 4.48 20.55
N ALA A 5 1.60 3.38 20.67
CA ALA A 5 2.95 3.29 20.15
C ALA A 5 2.91 3.42 18.62
N GLN A 6 3.10 4.65 18.12
CA GLN A 6 3.18 4.94 16.70
C GLN A 6 4.56 4.54 16.18
N ARG A 7 4.58 3.80 15.07
CA ARG A 7 5.77 3.36 14.37
C ARG A 7 6.27 4.46 13.45
N PRO A 8 7.60 4.56 13.25
CA PRO A 8 8.15 5.54 12.34
C PRO A 8 7.75 5.24 10.89
N PHE A 9 7.50 6.31 10.13
CA PHE A 9 7.04 6.26 8.74
C PHE A 9 7.90 5.39 7.78
N TRP A 10 9.19 5.21 8.05
CA TRP A 10 10.04 4.37 7.21
C TRP A 10 9.62 2.90 7.21
N ILE A 11 9.07 2.39 8.33
CA ILE A 11 8.55 1.03 8.43
C ILE A 11 7.34 0.88 7.52
N HIS A 12 6.48 1.90 7.48
CA HIS A 12 5.31 1.93 6.59
C HIS A 12 5.73 1.85 5.12
N GLN A 13 6.67 2.71 4.69
CA GLN A 13 7.19 2.66 3.32
C GLN A 13 7.82 1.30 3.00
N PHE A 14 8.58 0.71 3.92
CA PHE A 14 9.18 -0.59 3.72
C PHE A 14 8.11 -1.68 3.51
N VAL A 15 7.05 -1.68 4.31
CA VAL A 15 5.92 -2.61 4.17
C VAL A 15 5.24 -2.43 2.82
N GLU A 16 4.99 -1.20 2.38
CA GLU A 16 4.39 -0.93 1.07
C GLU A 16 5.26 -1.46 -0.08
N TYR A 17 6.58 -1.27 -0.02
CA TYR A 17 7.48 -1.80 -1.04
C TYR A 17 7.51 -3.33 -1.07
N VAL A 18 7.59 -3.98 0.09
CA VAL A 18 7.57 -5.45 0.17
C VAL A 18 6.26 -6.00 -0.38
N ILE A 19 5.13 -5.37 -0.02
CA ILE A 19 3.81 -5.77 -0.49
C ILE A 19 3.65 -5.52 -2.00
N GLY A 20 4.04 -4.34 -2.49
CA GLY A 20 3.98 -4.00 -3.90
C GLY A 20 4.80 -4.98 -4.75
N LEU A 21 6.03 -5.28 -4.30
CA LEU A 21 6.89 -6.27 -4.95
C LEU A 21 6.27 -7.68 -4.90
N ALA A 22 5.74 -8.10 -3.75
CA ALA A 22 5.10 -9.41 -3.60
C ALA A 22 3.91 -9.56 -4.54
N LEU A 23 3.08 -8.52 -4.71
CA LEU A 23 1.96 -8.52 -5.65
C LEU A 23 2.41 -8.61 -7.11
N ILE A 24 3.48 -7.90 -7.47
CA ILE A 24 4.06 -7.97 -8.81
C ILE A 24 4.54 -9.39 -9.10
N VAL A 25 5.34 -9.97 -8.20
CA VAL A 25 5.86 -11.34 -8.33
C VAL A 25 4.73 -12.36 -8.38
N PHE A 26 3.72 -12.21 -7.50
CA PHE A 26 2.53 -13.06 -7.49
C PHE A 26 1.76 -12.95 -8.81
N GLY A 27 1.60 -11.74 -9.35
CA GLY A 27 0.97 -11.52 -10.65
C GLY A 27 1.64 -12.32 -11.75
N PHE A 28 2.97 -12.34 -11.81
CA PHE A 28 3.73 -13.12 -12.81
C PHE A 28 3.56 -14.65 -12.71
N GLN A 29 2.97 -15.16 -11.62
CA GLN A 29 2.70 -16.59 -11.45
C GLN A 29 1.29 -17.00 -11.93
N ASP A 30 0.41 -16.04 -12.23
CA ASP A 30 -0.96 -16.29 -12.69
C ASP A 30 -1.04 -16.29 -14.24
N THR A 31 -1.97 -17.07 -14.80
CA THR A 31 -2.25 -17.08 -16.24
C THR A 31 -2.91 -15.77 -16.70
N HIS A 32 -3.58 -15.06 -15.79
CA HIS A 32 -4.14 -13.72 -16.00
C HIS A 32 -3.49 -12.70 -15.05
N PRO A 33 -2.23 -12.29 -15.32
CA PRO A 33 -1.38 -11.57 -14.38
C PRO A 33 -1.78 -10.10 -14.17
N THR A 34 -2.71 -9.58 -14.97
CA THR A 34 -2.86 -8.14 -15.20
C THR A 34 -3.26 -7.39 -13.93
N VAL A 35 -4.26 -7.87 -13.18
CA VAL A 35 -4.76 -7.11 -12.04
C VAL A 35 -3.80 -7.11 -10.85
N PRO A 36 -3.28 -8.24 -10.34
CA PRO A 36 -2.36 -8.22 -9.21
C PRO A 36 -1.06 -7.46 -9.52
N ALA A 37 -0.52 -7.61 -10.74
CA ALA A 37 0.71 -6.91 -11.14
C ALA A 37 0.50 -5.39 -11.22
N VAL A 38 -0.57 -4.93 -11.87
CA VAL A 38 -0.89 -3.49 -11.95
C VAL A 38 -1.14 -2.90 -10.56
N VAL A 39 -1.87 -3.60 -9.71
CA VAL A 39 -2.13 -3.16 -8.34
C VAL A 39 -0.82 -3.10 -7.53
N GLY A 40 0.07 -4.08 -7.66
CA GLY A 40 1.38 -4.07 -7.03
C GLY A 40 2.25 -2.88 -7.46
N ILE A 41 2.21 -2.53 -8.75
CA ILE A 41 2.87 -1.32 -9.27
C ILE A 41 2.28 -0.06 -8.63
N VAL A 42 0.95 0.04 -8.52
CA VAL A 42 0.28 1.19 -7.89
C VAL A 42 0.73 1.37 -6.44
N VAL A 43 0.76 0.29 -5.64
CA VAL A 43 1.25 0.34 -4.25
C VAL A 43 2.71 0.80 -4.20
N MET A 44 3.55 0.27 -5.08
CA MET A 44 4.97 0.61 -5.13
C MET A 44 5.21 2.08 -5.53
N LEU A 45 4.45 2.59 -6.51
CA LEU A 45 4.51 3.99 -6.92
C LEU A 45 4.04 4.92 -5.81
N ASN A 46 2.99 4.55 -5.09
CA ASN A 46 2.50 5.30 -3.94
C ASN A 46 3.63 5.47 -2.89
N ALA A 47 4.32 4.39 -2.53
CA ALA A 47 5.47 4.42 -1.62
C ALA A 47 6.65 5.24 -2.14
N ALA A 48 6.84 5.27 -3.47
CA ALA A 48 7.95 5.96 -4.13
C ALA A 48 7.77 7.49 -4.22
N VAL A 49 6.54 7.98 -4.30
CA VAL A 49 6.27 9.42 -4.49
C VAL A 49 6.28 10.22 -3.18
N VAL A 50 6.18 9.59 -2.02
CA VAL A 50 6.12 10.31 -0.73
C VAL A 50 7.48 10.77 -0.23
N ARG A 51 7.49 11.90 0.49
CA ARG A 51 8.64 12.44 1.22
C ARG A 51 8.94 11.58 2.45
N GLY A 52 9.78 10.57 2.26
CA GLY A 52 10.29 9.72 3.32
C GLY A 52 11.66 9.12 3.00
N PRO A 53 12.25 8.35 3.93
CA PRO A 53 13.59 7.77 3.75
C PRO A 53 13.74 6.92 2.50
N PHE A 54 12.67 6.22 2.09
CA PHE A 54 12.66 5.39 0.89
C PHE A 54 11.87 6.01 -0.27
N GLY A 55 11.56 7.30 -0.21
CA GLY A 55 10.91 8.00 -1.32
C GLY A 55 11.89 8.26 -2.45
N ALA A 56 11.60 7.72 -3.64
CA ALA A 56 12.39 7.92 -4.85
C ALA A 56 12.17 9.32 -5.44
N PHE A 57 10.92 9.77 -5.51
CA PHE A 57 10.55 11.04 -6.17
C PHE A 57 10.24 12.18 -5.19
N ARG A 58 9.84 11.86 -3.95
CA ARG A 58 9.66 12.83 -2.85
C ARG A 58 8.72 14.01 -3.18
N LEU A 59 7.70 13.76 -4.01
CA LEU A 59 6.74 14.75 -4.49
C LEU A 59 5.71 15.11 -3.43
N VAL A 60 5.22 14.13 -2.67
CA VAL A 60 4.03 14.23 -1.81
C VAL A 60 4.38 14.22 -0.31
N GLY A 61 3.68 15.01 0.52
CA GLY A 61 3.83 15.00 1.99
C GLY A 61 3.09 13.84 2.68
N ARG A 62 3.44 13.54 3.93
CA ARG A 62 2.90 12.38 4.67
C ARG A 62 1.39 12.45 4.90
N LYS A 63 0.85 13.66 5.11
CA LYS A 63 -0.60 13.88 5.28
C LYS A 63 -1.40 13.51 4.05
N LEU A 64 -0.91 13.84 2.85
CA LEU A 64 -1.58 13.47 1.61
C LEU A 64 -1.43 11.97 1.36
N HIS A 65 -0.22 11.42 1.53
CA HIS A 65 0.01 9.96 1.43
C HIS A 65 -0.94 9.15 2.30
N ARG A 66 -1.17 9.57 3.55
CA ARG A 66 -2.14 8.93 4.46
C ARG A 66 -3.53 8.74 3.84
N TRP A 67 -4.01 9.74 3.10
CA TRP A 67 -5.32 9.66 2.43
C TRP A 67 -5.24 8.84 1.16
N VAL A 68 -4.16 8.96 0.40
CA VAL A 68 -3.94 8.14 -0.80
C VAL A 68 -3.87 6.66 -0.43
N ASP A 69 -3.27 6.28 0.70
CA ASP A 69 -3.24 4.89 1.19
C ASP A 69 -4.62 4.31 1.39
N LEU A 70 -5.54 5.08 1.97
CA LEU A 70 -6.93 4.64 2.14
C LEU A 70 -7.60 4.42 0.78
N VAL A 71 -7.35 5.30 -0.19
CA VAL A 71 -7.84 5.16 -1.57
C VAL A 71 -7.25 3.92 -2.23
N VAL A 72 -5.94 3.68 -2.07
CA VAL A 72 -5.26 2.49 -2.59
C VAL A 72 -5.84 1.22 -1.97
N MET A 73 -6.01 1.16 -0.64
CA MET A 73 -6.62 0.00 0.02
C MET A 73 -8.07 -0.23 -0.42
N ALA A 74 -8.87 0.84 -0.55
CA ALA A 74 -10.23 0.73 -1.08
C ALA A 74 -10.23 0.22 -2.53
N PHE A 75 -9.28 0.67 -3.35
CA PHE A 75 -9.07 0.21 -4.70
C PHE A 75 -8.66 -1.28 -4.75
N LEU A 76 -7.82 -1.77 -3.83
CA LEU A 76 -7.48 -3.19 -3.70
C LEU A 76 -8.73 -4.05 -3.44
N VAL A 77 -9.57 -3.63 -2.49
CA VAL A 77 -10.83 -4.33 -2.18
C VAL A 77 -11.75 -4.32 -3.40
N PHE A 78 -11.91 -3.16 -4.04
CA PHE A 78 -12.72 -3.02 -5.25
C PHE A 78 -12.22 -3.92 -6.39
N ALA A 79 -10.91 -3.95 -6.65
CA ALA A 79 -10.27 -4.80 -7.64
C ALA A 79 -10.47 -6.29 -7.34
N ALA A 80 -10.56 -6.67 -6.07
CA ALA A 80 -10.79 -8.04 -5.64
C ALA A 80 -12.25 -8.49 -5.78
N VAL A 81 -13.24 -7.59 -5.67
CA VAL A 81 -14.67 -7.95 -5.68
C VAL A 81 -15.36 -7.67 -7.02
N GLN A 82 -14.73 -6.90 -7.91
CA GLN A 82 -15.32 -6.59 -9.20
C GLN A 82 -15.64 -7.87 -10.03
N PRO A 83 -16.76 -7.90 -10.77
CA PRO A 83 -17.19 -9.06 -11.55
C PRO A 83 -16.82 -9.04 -13.05
N TRP A 84 -16.27 -7.95 -13.59
CA TRP A 84 -16.09 -7.76 -15.05
C TRP A 84 -14.69 -8.08 -15.60
N VAL A 85 -13.65 -8.07 -14.77
CA VAL A 85 -12.29 -8.54 -15.12
C VAL A 85 -12.10 -9.93 -14.50
N GLU A 86 -11.72 -10.88 -15.34
CA GLU A 86 -11.40 -12.24 -14.88
C GLU A 86 -10.19 -12.22 -13.93
N MET A 87 -10.33 -12.93 -12.81
CA MET A 87 -9.29 -13.07 -11.80
C MET A 87 -9.51 -14.37 -11.04
N SER A 88 -8.43 -15.12 -10.83
CA SER A 88 -8.43 -16.33 -10.02
C SER A 88 -8.93 -16.05 -8.60
N SER A 89 -9.59 -17.04 -7.97
CA SER A 89 -10.01 -16.94 -6.57
C SER A 89 -8.82 -16.66 -5.65
N LEU A 90 -7.65 -17.24 -5.97
CA LEU A 90 -6.42 -16.99 -5.24
C LEU A 90 -5.96 -15.54 -5.37
N GLY A 91 -6.02 -14.95 -6.57
CA GLY A 91 -5.71 -13.53 -6.77
C GLY A 91 -6.63 -12.60 -5.99
N ARG A 92 -7.94 -12.90 -5.96
CA ARG A 92 -8.91 -12.15 -5.14
C ARG A 92 -8.58 -12.23 -3.65
N LEU A 93 -8.29 -13.44 -3.15
CA LEU A 93 -7.88 -13.66 -1.76
C LEU A 93 -6.56 -12.97 -1.43
N ALA A 94 -5.59 -12.96 -2.35
CA ALA A 94 -4.32 -12.26 -2.17
C ALA A 94 -4.53 -10.76 -2.00
N LEU A 95 -5.32 -10.13 -2.88
CA LEU A 95 -5.65 -8.71 -2.80
C LEU A 95 -6.35 -8.35 -1.47
N ILE A 96 -7.37 -9.12 -1.07
CA ILE A 96 -8.07 -8.91 0.19
C ILE A 96 -7.14 -9.12 1.39
N GLY A 97 -6.35 -10.20 1.36
CA GLY A 97 -5.43 -10.56 2.43
C GLY A 97 -4.36 -9.50 2.67
N ILE A 98 -3.87 -8.86 1.61
CA ILE A 98 -2.84 -7.82 1.66
C ILE A 98 -3.35 -6.48 2.22
N VAL A 99 -4.66 -6.20 2.11
CA VAL A 99 -5.25 -5.02 2.77
C VAL A 99 -5.07 -5.09 4.28
N ILE A 100 -5.02 -6.28 4.88
CA ILE A 100 -4.84 -6.45 6.33
C ILE A 100 -3.50 -5.88 6.83
N PRO A 101 -2.33 -6.31 6.33
CA PRO A 101 -1.06 -5.73 6.75
C PRO A 101 -0.91 -4.25 6.35
N LEU A 102 -1.50 -3.81 5.22
CA LEU A 102 -1.51 -2.37 4.87
C LEU A 102 -2.33 -1.55 5.87
N ALA A 103 -3.53 -1.99 6.22
CA ALA A 103 -4.40 -1.32 7.18
C ALA A 103 -3.77 -1.29 8.58
N PHE A 104 -3.13 -2.41 8.97
CA PHE A 104 -2.36 -2.48 10.21
C PHE A 104 -1.21 -1.48 10.20
N SER A 105 -0.39 -1.46 9.14
CA SER A 105 0.71 -0.50 8.99
C SER A 105 0.20 0.94 9.06
N TRP A 106 -0.86 1.24 8.32
CA TRP A 106 -1.48 2.57 8.28
C TRP A 106 -1.96 3.04 9.67
N TRP A 107 -2.61 2.14 10.42
CA TRP A 107 -3.19 2.43 11.73
C TRP A 107 -2.14 2.78 12.79
N TYR A 108 -0.97 2.16 12.70
CA TYR A 108 0.13 2.34 13.64
C TYR A 108 1.24 3.26 13.10
N THR A 109 1.01 4.03 12.04
CA THR A 109 2.03 4.92 11.46
C THR A 109 1.97 6.35 12.02
N ASP A 110 3.13 6.87 12.40
CA ASP A 110 3.31 8.29 12.71
C ASP A 110 3.37 9.13 11.42
N TRP A 111 2.25 9.83 11.15
CA TRP A 111 2.04 10.68 9.98
C TRP A 111 2.61 12.09 10.10
N THR A 112 3.22 12.45 11.23
CA THR A 112 3.76 13.81 11.43
C THR A 112 4.97 14.05 10.54
N ASP A 113 4.96 15.16 9.81
CA ASP A 113 6.13 15.62 9.05
C ASP A 113 7.19 16.17 10.02
N ARG A 114 8.49 16.09 9.65
CA ARG A 114 9.59 16.57 10.51
C ARG A 114 9.44 18.04 10.92
N ALA A 115 8.83 18.87 10.07
CA ALA A 115 8.59 20.28 10.35
C ALA A 115 7.53 20.51 11.46
N GLU A 116 6.70 19.49 11.74
CA GLU A 116 5.59 19.55 12.70
C GLU A 116 5.95 18.95 14.07
N ARG A 117 7.12 18.29 14.19
CA ARG A 117 7.67 17.80 15.47
C ARG A 117 8.46 18.92 16.18
N LYS A 118 7.78 20.02 16.51
CA LYS A 118 8.33 21.07 17.37
C LYS A 118 7.89 20.85 18.81
#